data_AF-A0A959MXH3-F1
#
_entry.id   AF-A0A959MXH3-F1
#
_cell.length_a   1.000
_cell.length_b   1.000
_cell.length_c   1.000
_cell.angle_alpha   90.00
_cell.angle_beta   90.00
_cell.angle_gamma   90.00
#
_symmetry.space_group_name_H-M   'P 1'
#
loop_
_entity.id
_entity.type
_entity.pdbx_description
1 polymer ?
#
loop_
_entity_poly.entity_id
_entity_poly.type
_entity_poly.pdbx_seq_one_letter_code
_entity_poly.pdbx_strand_id
1 'polypeptide(L)'
;MWKTSIFRLQVNCPGCNTLHPVSSINYSENCYKCGKYIGLSELFNNQLFGGIVDKERYLNSFLVGTVEQLGGSGVGKAGSYKLTYSSGYVYCEECLNPISDETIQKALDEKTPVICVSCGHSMPIRPATPDMKSFHSKSVAVINDPQGYDTAEKNTDKNQTLVFTCMTCGAGLNLNADTNRNIKCTYCDNDNYLPDSIWIKLHPDKDVQPFFLITDISDDDIKESVEYFQKVTALRVYEKHFNNFTDSLFQKVVMTDALKIWLDYFLNNTFEDKIGANLDISKPRKHFYQQFSLGLDNQDISLKELVAASSSVPEDIQLLLAKDTSTAVRTALAKNPSISKDVIKILRADSDPVVSAEASKRKSGLFGKLFG
;
A
#
# COMPACT_ATOMS: atom_id res chain seq x y z
N MET A 1 13.71 -5.18 5.63
CA MET A 1 12.86 -4.07 6.11
C MET A 1 11.44 -4.32 5.65
N TRP A 2 10.46 -3.86 6.41
CA TRP A 2 9.08 -4.12 6.04
C TRP A 2 8.55 -3.12 5.03
N LYS A 3 7.84 -3.67 4.05
CA LYS A 3 7.01 -2.95 3.12
C LYS A 3 5.60 -3.50 3.19
N THR A 4 4.62 -2.60 3.11
CA THR A 4 3.21 -2.99 3.05
C THR A 4 2.60 -2.67 1.69
N SER A 5 1.88 -3.65 1.17
CA SER A 5 1.01 -3.58 0.01
C SER A 5 -0.45 -3.69 0.47
N ILE A 6 -1.26 -2.69 0.14
CA ILE A 6 -2.65 -2.54 0.57
C ILE A 6 -3.54 -2.90 -0.62
N PHE A 7 -4.46 -3.84 -0.43
CA PHE A 7 -5.36 -4.32 -1.47
C PHE A 7 -6.82 -4.14 -1.05
N ARG A 8 -7.64 -3.61 -1.96
CA ARG A 8 -9.10 -3.80 -1.95
C ARG A 8 -9.47 -4.50 -3.23
N LEU A 9 -9.90 -5.75 -3.13
CA LEU A 9 -10.16 -6.59 -4.29
C LEU A 9 -11.58 -7.13 -4.24
N GLN A 10 -12.29 -7.01 -5.35
CA GLN A 10 -13.58 -7.67 -5.57
C GLN A 10 -13.56 -8.43 -6.87
N VAL A 11 -14.25 -9.55 -6.91
CA VAL A 11 -14.40 -10.39 -8.12
C VAL A 11 -15.86 -10.65 -8.38
N ASN A 12 -16.28 -10.64 -9.65
CA ASN A 12 -17.65 -11.00 -10.00
C ASN A 12 -17.85 -12.50 -9.84
N CYS A 13 -18.77 -12.89 -8.97
CA CYS A 13 -19.09 -14.29 -8.81
C CYS A 13 -19.62 -14.88 -10.14
N PRO A 14 -19.06 -15.99 -10.65
CA PRO A 14 -19.50 -16.64 -11.88
C PRO A 14 -20.89 -17.30 -11.77
N GLY A 15 -21.55 -17.21 -10.61
CA GLY A 15 -22.86 -17.80 -10.34
C GLY A 15 -23.97 -16.77 -10.31
N CYS A 16 -23.80 -15.73 -9.48
CA CYS A 16 -24.82 -14.71 -9.26
C CYS A 16 -24.43 -13.32 -9.76
N ASN A 17 -23.25 -13.19 -10.40
CA ASN A 17 -22.72 -11.94 -10.96
C ASN A 17 -22.67 -10.77 -9.96
N THR A 18 -22.56 -11.08 -8.66
CA THR A 18 -22.38 -10.09 -7.61
C THR A 18 -20.89 -9.96 -7.28
N LEU A 19 -20.45 -8.74 -6.97
CA LEU A 19 -19.08 -8.44 -6.56
C LEU A 19 -18.80 -9.03 -5.18
N HIS A 20 -18.02 -10.10 -5.17
CA HIS A 20 -17.54 -10.78 -3.98
C HIS A 20 -16.25 -10.11 -3.48
N PRO A 21 -16.19 -9.59 -2.24
CA PRO A 21 -14.97 -9.05 -1.67
C PRO A 21 -13.97 -10.19 -1.40
N VAL A 22 -12.78 -10.07 -1.96
CA VAL A 22 -11.68 -11.00 -1.72
C VAL A 22 -10.94 -10.55 -0.48
N SER A 23 -10.83 -11.46 0.48
CA SER A 23 -10.40 -11.14 1.85
C SER A 23 -8.90 -11.37 2.10
N SER A 24 -8.22 -12.02 1.16
CA SER A 24 -6.78 -12.30 1.24
C SER A 24 -6.20 -12.77 -0.09
N ILE A 25 -4.89 -13.03 -0.13
CA ILE A 25 -4.23 -13.76 -1.22
C ILE A 25 -4.45 -15.26 -0.98
N ASN A 26 -5.43 -15.80 -1.69
CA ASN A 26 -5.77 -17.21 -1.69
C ASN A 26 -6.20 -17.64 -3.10
N TYR A 27 -6.15 -18.95 -3.38
CA TYR A 27 -6.47 -19.46 -4.71
C TYR A 27 -7.94 -19.85 -4.90
N SER A 28 -8.76 -19.74 -3.86
CA SER A 28 -10.21 -19.91 -3.96
C SER A 28 -10.96 -19.36 -2.76
N GLU A 29 -12.17 -18.89 -3.01
CA GLU A 29 -13.16 -18.53 -1.98
C GLU A 29 -14.56 -19.01 -2.41
N ASN A 30 -15.49 -19.09 -1.46
CA ASN A 30 -16.90 -19.30 -1.76
C ASN A 30 -17.61 -17.96 -1.79
N CYS A 31 -18.46 -17.74 -2.80
CA CYS A 31 -19.19 -16.49 -2.95
C CYS A 31 -20.04 -16.20 -1.71
N TYR A 32 -19.85 -15.02 -1.12
CA TYR A 32 -20.61 -14.54 0.04
C TYR A 32 -22.10 -14.34 -0.25
N LYS A 33 -22.56 -14.46 -1.50
CA LYS A 33 -23.99 -14.32 -1.85
C LYS A 33 -24.62 -15.65 -2.24
N CYS A 34 -24.05 -16.39 -3.18
CA CYS A 34 -24.68 -17.63 -3.66
C CYS A 34 -23.95 -18.91 -3.24
N GLY A 35 -22.86 -18.82 -2.47
CA GLY A 35 -22.05 -19.97 -2.03
C GLY A 35 -21.26 -20.66 -3.15
N LYS A 36 -21.38 -20.20 -4.41
CA LYS A 36 -20.66 -20.79 -5.54
C LYS A 36 -19.16 -20.61 -5.35
N TYR A 37 -18.41 -21.67 -5.64
CA TYR A 37 -16.96 -21.65 -5.69
C TYR A 37 -16.43 -20.62 -6.69
N ILE A 38 -15.46 -19.82 -6.26
CA ILE A 38 -14.74 -18.84 -7.05
C ILE A 38 -13.26 -19.25 -7.06
N GLY A 39 -12.74 -19.62 -8.22
CA GLY A 39 -11.32 -19.94 -8.39
C GLY A 39 -10.50 -18.67 -8.63
N LEU A 40 -9.55 -18.37 -7.74
CA LEU A 40 -8.76 -17.13 -7.74
C LEU A 40 -7.31 -17.33 -8.18
N SER A 41 -6.86 -18.58 -8.38
CA SER A 41 -5.46 -18.86 -8.74
C SER A 41 -5.00 -18.12 -10.01
N GLU A 42 -5.81 -18.12 -11.06
CA GLU A 42 -5.47 -17.42 -12.31
C GLU A 42 -5.43 -15.90 -12.15
N LEU A 43 -6.28 -15.35 -11.29
CA LEU A 43 -6.24 -13.94 -10.93
C LEU A 43 -4.89 -13.58 -10.29
N PHE A 44 -4.48 -14.32 -9.24
CA PHE A 44 -3.26 -14.03 -8.50
C PHE A 44 -1.97 -14.37 -9.25
N ASN A 45 -1.99 -15.36 -10.13
CA ASN A 45 -0.79 -15.81 -10.85
C ASN A 45 -0.56 -15.05 -12.16
N ASN A 46 -1.62 -14.79 -12.93
CA ASN A 46 -1.46 -14.37 -14.33
C ASN A 46 -2.06 -13.00 -14.66
N GLN A 47 -3.01 -12.50 -13.86
CA GLN A 47 -3.82 -11.34 -14.26
C GLN A 47 -3.67 -10.10 -13.38
N LEU A 48 -3.36 -10.24 -12.10
CA LEU A 48 -3.09 -9.08 -11.25
C LEU A 48 -1.92 -8.28 -11.83
N PHE A 49 -2.16 -6.98 -12.06
CA PHE A 49 -1.24 -6.03 -12.70
C PHE A 49 -0.96 -6.27 -14.20
N GLY A 50 -1.60 -7.29 -14.82
CA GLY A 50 -1.44 -7.63 -16.23
C GLY A 50 -0.19 -8.48 -16.52
N GLY A 51 -0.30 -9.45 -17.44
CA GLY A 51 0.75 -10.46 -17.69
C GLY A 51 2.08 -9.97 -18.28
N ILE A 52 2.22 -8.67 -18.57
CA ILE A 52 3.49 -8.06 -19.05
C ILE A 52 4.33 -7.55 -17.87
N VAL A 53 3.73 -7.42 -16.68
CA VAL A 53 4.35 -6.81 -15.50
C VAL A 53 5.02 -7.88 -14.63
N ASP A 54 6.28 -7.65 -14.28
CA ASP A 54 6.94 -8.38 -13.20
C ASP A 54 6.31 -7.96 -11.87
N LYS A 55 5.47 -8.84 -11.35
CA LYS A 55 4.60 -8.59 -10.21
C LYS A 55 5.38 -8.27 -8.93
N GLU A 56 6.47 -8.99 -8.64
CA GLU A 56 7.25 -8.73 -7.42
C GLU A 56 7.93 -7.38 -7.50
N ARG A 57 8.59 -7.09 -8.62
CA ARG A 57 9.21 -5.78 -8.83
C ARG A 57 8.18 -4.66 -8.75
N TYR A 58 6.98 -4.86 -9.32
CA TYR A 58 5.86 -3.93 -9.20
C TYR A 58 5.48 -3.66 -7.77
N LEU A 59 5.23 -4.73 -7.01
CA LEU A 59 4.90 -4.65 -5.60
C LEU A 59 6.02 -4.05 -4.75
N ASN A 60 7.28 -4.09 -5.19
CA ASN A 60 8.47 -3.57 -4.47
C ASN A 60 8.81 -2.10 -4.79
N SER A 61 8.43 -1.59 -5.95
CA SER A 61 8.79 -0.25 -6.46
C SER A 61 8.14 0.99 -5.80
N PHE A 62 7.60 0.87 -4.59
CA PHE A 62 6.90 1.93 -3.81
C PHE A 62 5.92 2.82 -4.58
N LEU A 63 5.30 2.31 -5.63
CA LEU A 63 4.27 3.05 -6.33
C LEU A 63 2.94 2.98 -5.55
N VAL A 64 2.45 4.12 -5.07
CA VAL A 64 1.02 4.32 -4.75
C VAL A 64 0.33 4.84 -5.99
N GLY A 65 0.06 3.95 -6.93
CA GLY A 65 -1.05 4.20 -7.83
C GLY A 65 -2.26 3.53 -7.22
N THR A 66 -3.33 4.26 -6.89
CA THR A 66 -4.67 3.66 -6.93
C THR A 66 -4.85 3.17 -8.37
N VAL A 67 -4.49 1.92 -8.62
CA VAL A 67 -4.79 1.29 -9.90
C VAL A 67 -6.24 0.88 -9.79
N GLU A 68 -7.16 1.80 -10.03
CA GLU A 68 -8.54 1.40 -10.36
C GLU A 68 -8.50 0.78 -11.75
N GLN A 69 -8.15 -0.52 -11.81
CA GLN A 69 -8.35 -1.27 -13.03
C GLN A 69 -9.83 -1.61 -13.12
N LEU A 70 -10.61 -0.69 -13.71
CA LEU A 70 -11.97 -0.95 -14.14
C LEU A 70 -11.91 -1.89 -15.35
N GLY A 71 -12.11 -3.18 -15.08
CA GLY A 71 -12.36 -4.17 -16.11
C GLY A 71 -11.11 -4.79 -16.72
N GLY A 72 -11.02 -6.11 -16.56
CA GLY A 72 -10.52 -7.00 -17.59
C GLY A 72 -11.67 -7.93 -17.98
N SER A 73 -12.04 -7.95 -19.26
CA SER A 73 -12.86 -9.03 -19.81
C SER A 73 -12.04 -10.32 -19.77
N GLY A 74 -12.31 -11.17 -18.79
CA GLY A 74 -11.88 -12.57 -18.78
C GLY A 74 -10.88 -12.95 -17.69
N VAL A 75 -11.30 -13.05 -16.43
CA VAL A 75 -10.70 -14.04 -15.54
C VAL A 75 -11.41 -15.35 -15.84
N GLY A 76 -10.74 -16.30 -16.51
CA GLY A 76 -11.29 -17.62 -16.90
C GLY A 76 -12.59 -18.03 -16.20
N LYS A 77 -12.52 -18.71 -15.04
CA LYS A 77 -13.70 -19.09 -14.24
C LYS A 77 -14.10 -18.06 -13.16
N ALA A 78 -13.40 -16.93 -12.99
CA ALA A 78 -13.59 -16.00 -11.87
C ALA A 78 -14.25 -14.65 -12.22
N GLY A 79 -14.69 -14.45 -13.46
CA GLY A 79 -15.43 -13.25 -13.87
C GLY A 79 -14.56 -12.01 -14.07
N SER A 80 -15.14 -10.80 -13.97
CA SER A 80 -14.39 -9.53 -13.97
C SER A 80 -13.99 -9.16 -12.54
N TYR A 81 -12.94 -8.35 -12.33
CA TYR A 81 -12.54 -7.89 -10.99
C TYR A 81 -12.44 -6.37 -10.90
N LYS A 82 -12.59 -5.85 -9.67
CA LYS A 82 -12.28 -4.47 -9.27
C LYS A 82 -11.14 -4.53 -8.25
N LEU A 83 -10.03 -3.87 -8.57
CA LEU A 83 -8.87 -3.77 -7.69
C LEU A 83 -8.62 -2.31 -7.35
N THR A 84 -8.28 -2.07 -6.08
CA THR A 84 -7.50 -0.92 -5.64
C THR A 84 -6.24 -1.47 -4.99
N TYR A 85 -5.09 -1.02 -5.46
CA TYR A 85 -3.79 -1.33 -4.89
C TYR A 85 -3.12 -0.04 -4.43
N SER A 86 -2.35 -0.09 -3.35
CA SER A 86 -1.47 1.01 -2.96
C SER A 86 -0.36 0.49 -2.05
N SER A 87 0.83 1.08 -2.11
CA SER A 87 1.83 0.89 -1.05
C SER A 87 1.56 1.84 0.13
N GLY A 88 1.99 1.52 1.34
CA GLY A 88 1.81 2.44 2.45
C GLY A 88 2.22 1.84 3.77
N TYR A 89 1.78 2.47 4.85
CA TYR A 89 1.82 1.90 6.18
C TYR A 89 0.52 1.16 6.49
N VAL A 90 0.56 0.23 7.43
CA VAL A 90 -0.66 -0.40 7.95
C VAL A 90 -1.41 0.63 8.79
N TYR A 91 -2.71 0.77 8.57
CA TYR A 91 -3.56 1.63 9.39
C TYR A 91 -4.78 0.87 9.89
N CYS A 92 -5.33 1.32 11.01
CA CYS A 92 -6.58 0.82 11.55
C CYS A 92 -7.73 1.14 10.60
N GLU A 93 -8.48 0.14 10.16
CA GLU A 93 -9.61 0.32 9.26
C GLU A 93 -10.80 1.09 9.88
N GLU A 94 -10.88 1.16 11.21
CA GLU A 94 -11.93 1.88 11.93
C GLU A 94 -11.58 3.36 12.18
N CYS A 95 -10.39 3.63 12.74
CA CYS A 95 -10.01 5.00 13.13
C CYS A 95 -8.97 5.66 12.22
N LEU A 96 -8.47 4.93 11.21
CA LEU A 96 -7.48 5.38 10.23
C LEU A 96 -6.12 5.78 10.80
N ASN A 97 -5.86 5.52 12.09
CA ASN A 97 -4.57 5.76 12.71
C ASN A 97 -3.53 4.73 12.26
N PRO A 98 -2.25 5.13 12.09
CA PRO A 98 -1.17 4.22 11.73
C PRO A 98 -0.96 3.14 12.79
N ILE A 99 -0.58 1.95 12.33
CA ILE A 99 -0.11 0.83 13.14
C ILE A 99 1.41 0.72 12.96
N SER A 100 2.15 0.63 14.06
CA SER A 100 3.61 0.55 14.02
C SER A 100 4.11 -0.87 13.71
N ASP A 101 5.31 -0.96 13.13
CA ASP A 101 5.96 -2.25 12.84
C ASP A 101 6.22 -3.05 14.13
N GLU A 102 6.52 -2.40 15.26
CA GLU A 102 6.69 -3.09 16.55
C GLU A 102 5.38 -3.74 17.03
N THR A 103 4.24 -3.07 16.80
CA THR A 103 2.93 -3.60 17.16
C THR A 103 2.62 -4.85 16.34
N ILE A 104 2.93 -4.81 15.04
CA ILE A 104 2.73 -5.93 14.12
C ILE A 104 3.68 -7.09 14.46
N GLN A 105 4.96 -6.80 14.70
CA GLN A 105 5.96 -7.81 15.08
C GLN A 105 5.57 -8.52 16.37
N LYS A 106 5.16 -7.76 17.39
CA LYS A 106 4.65 -8.33 18.64
C LYS A 106 3.46 -9.26 18.41
N ALA A 107 2.49 -8.84 17.60
CA ALA A 107 1.32 -9.66 17.27
C ALA A 107 1.69 -10.99 16.59
N LEU A 108 2.67 -10.96 15.67
CA LEU A 108 3.20 -12.17 15.03
C LEU A 108 3.91 -13.10 16.01
N ASP A 109 4.76 -12.55 16.88
CA ASP A 109 5.54 -13.32 17.86
C ASP A 109 4.63 -13.97 18.92
N GLU A 110 3.64 -13.22 19.40
CA GLU A 110 2.68 -13.67 20.41
C GLU A 110 1.51 -14.46 19.82
N LYS A 111 1.38 -14.52 18.49
CA LYS A 111 0.26 -15.15 17.77
C LYS A 111 -1.11 -14.59 18.19
N THR A 112 -1.17 -13.27 18.29
CA THR A 112 -2.35 -12.48 18.63
C THR A 112 -2.72 -11.57 17.45
N PRO A 113 -3.94 -11.02 17.36
CA PRO A 113 -4.25 -9.97 16.41
C PRO A 113 -3.41 -8.71 16.65
N VAL A 114 -3.37 -7.87 15.63
CA VAL A 114 -2.92 -6.48 15.77
C VAL A 114 -4.02 -5.68 16.46
N ILE A 115 -3.75 -5.18 17.67
CA ILE A 115 -4.66 -4.29 18.40
C ILE A 115 -4.28 -2.83 18.14
N CYS A 116 -5.22 -2.05 17.61
CA CYS A 116 -5.02 -0.63 17.41
C CYS A 116 -4.89 0.09 18.76
N VAL A 117 -3.74 0.70 19.01
CA VAL A 117 -3.46 1.44 20.26
C VAL A 117 -4.40 2.65 20.45
N SER A 118 -4.89 3.22 19.35
CA SER A 118 -5.72 4.43 19.39
C SER A 118 -7.19 4.17 19.73
N CYS A 119 -7.79 3.08 19.24
CA CYS A 119 -9.21 2.80 19.42
C CYS A 119 -9.54 1.41 19.99
N GLY A 120 -8.54 0.53 20.14
CA GLY A 120 -8.73 -0.84 20.60
C GLY A 120 -9.27 -1.81 19.54
N HIS A 121 -9.46 -1.38 18.29
CA HIS A 121 -9.91 -2.27 17.20
C HIS A 121 -8.94 -3.44 16.99
N SER A 122 -9.49 -4.63 16.81
CA SER A 122 -8.73 -5.86 16.55
C SER A 122 -8.65 -6.11 15.04
N MET A 123 -7.44 -6.28 14.54
CA MET A 123 -7.16 -6.57 13.14
C MET A 123 -6.51 -7.96 13.04
N PRO A 124 -7.20 -8.94 12.43
CA PRO A 124 -6.67 -10.29 12.31
C PRO A 124 -5.34 -10.33 11.57
N ILE A 125 -4.38 -11.13 12.02
CA ILE A 125 -3.08 -11.28 11.35
C ILE A 125 -2.67 -12.74 11.27
N ARG A 126 -2.07 -13.17 10.16
CA ARG A 126 -1.36 -14.45 10.11
C ARG A 126 -0.06 -14.39 9.32
N PRO A 127 0.88 -15.31 9.59
CA PRO A 127 2.05 -15.52 8.74
C PRO A 127 1.68 -15.86 7.29
N ALA A 128 2.59 -15.54 6.39
CA ALA A 128 2.44 -15.82 4.97
C ALA A 128 2.35 -17.33 4.69
N THR A 129 1.29 -17.73 4.00
CA THR A 129 1.10 -19.10 3.50
C THR A 129 1.97 -19.38 2.27
N PRO A 130 2.13 -20.67 1.87
CA PRO A 130 2.77 -21.01 0.61
C PRO A 130 2.19 -20.27 -0.61
N ASP A 131 0.87 -20.09 -0.67
CA ASP A 131 0.21 -19.33 -1.74
C ASP A 131 0.67 -17.86 -1.76
N MET A 132 0.79 -17.23 -0.60
CA MET A 132 1.31 -15.86 -0.48
C MET A 132 2.78 -15.77 -0.88
N LYS A 133 3.59 -16.77 -0.52
CA LYS A 133 5.00 -16.83 -0.93
C LYS A 133 5.16 -17.11 -2.42
N SER A 134 4.24 -17.86 -3.02
CA SER A 134 4.16 -18.03 -4.47
C SER A 134 3.69 -16.76 -5.17
N PHE A 135 2.85 -15.95 -4.52
CA PHE A 135 2.44 -14.65 -5.03
C PHE A 135 3.57 -13.62 -4.93
N HIS A 136 4.28 -13.58 -3.81
CA HIS A 136 5.44 -12.73 -3.60
C HIS A 136 6.42 -13.44 -2.65
N SER A 137 7.61 -13.75 -3.15
CA SER A 137 8.63 -14.57 -2.51
C SER A 137 9.02 -14.10 -1.10
N LYS A 138 9.03 -12.78 -0.90
CA LYS A 138 9.37 -12.12 0.38
C LYS A 138 8.17 -11.88 1.33
N SER A 139 7.02 -12.52 1.10
CA SER A 139 5.86 -12.36 1.97
C SER A 139 6.13 -12.82 3.40
N VAL A 140 5.79 -11.97 4.37
CA VAL A 140 5.96 -12.21 5.81
C VAL A 140 4.62 -12.55 6.45
N ALA A 141 3.62 -11.71 6.25
CA ALA A 141 2.32 -11.80 6.91
C ALA A 141 1.22 -11.11 6.11
N VAL A 142 -0.03 -11.43 6.45
CA VAL A 142 -1.21 -10.68 5.99
C VAL A 142 -2.05 -10.26 7.17
N ILE A 143 -2.45 -8.98 7.17
CA ILE A 143 -3.39 -8.39 8.12
C ILE A 143 -4.76 -8.22 7.45
N ASN A 144 -5.81 -8.34 8.25
CA ASN A 144 -7.22 -8.44 7.89
C ASN A 144 -7.56 -9.70 7.09
N ASP A 145 -6.77 -10.75 7.27
CA ASP A 145 -7.11 -12.07 6.76
C ASP A 145 -8.10 -12.76 7.71
N PRO A 146 -9.27 -13.24 7.24
CA PRO A 146 -10.23 -13.94 8.10
C PRO A 146 -9.73 -15.24 8.74
N GLN A 147 -8.61 -15.79 8.27
CA GLN A 147 -7.93 -16.95 8.85
C GLN A 147 -6.81 -16.53 9.83
N GLY A 148 -6.68 -15.22 10.09
CA GLY A 148 -5.74 -14.63 11.03
C GLY A 148 -6.00 -14.99 12.50
N TYR A 149 -4.99 -14.81 13.34
CA TYR A 149 -5.15 -14.72 14.78
C TYR A 149 -6.02 -13.51 15.10
N ASP A 150 -7.09 -13.72 15.87
CA ASP A 150 -8.05 -12.69 16.28
C ASP A 150 -8.42 -12.85 17.76
N THR A 151 -8.66 -11.73 18.46
CA THR A 151 -9.14 -11.65 19.85
C THR A 151 -10.63 -11.52 19.91
N ALA A 152 -11.29 -11.15 18.81
CA ALA A 152 -12.65 -11.60 18.67
C ALA A 152 -12.57 -13.14 18.71
N GLU A 153 -13.06 -13.74 19.80
CA GLU A 153 -13.93 -14.90 19.55
C GLU A 153 -14.78 -14.46 18.37
N LYS A 154 -14.63 -15.05 17.16
CA LYS A 154 -15.44 -14.71 15.98
C LYS A 154 -16.82 -14.38 16.51
N ASN A 155 -17.20 -13.10 16.59
CA ASN A 155 -18.19 -12.68 17.60
C ASN A 155 -19.27 -13.75 17.69
N THR A 156 -19.25 -14.56 18.76
CA THR A 156 -20.19 -15.67 18.86
C THR A 156 -21.58 -15.14 19.21
N ASP A 157 -21.79 -13.80 19.19
CA ASP A 157 -23.07 -13.19 18.78
C ASP A 157 -23.44 -13.44 17.31
N LYS A 158 -22.75 -14.36 16.61
CA LYS A 158 -23.41 -15.31 15.70
C LYS A 158 -24.56 -16.10 16.38
N ASN A 159 -24.74 -15.97 17.69
CA ASN A 159 -25.91 -16.44 18.43
C ASN A 159 -27.10 -15.48 18.39
N GLN A 160 -27.10 -14.41 17.58
CA GLN A 160 -28.39 -13.96 17.07
C GLN A 160 -28.89 -15.00 16.06
N THR A 161 -29.37 -16.11 16.63
CA THR A 161 -30.02 -17.18 15.90
C THR A 161 -31.30 -16.60 15.34
N LEU A 162 -31.28 -16.28 14.05
CA LEU A 162 -32.48 -15.88 13.35
C LEU A 162 -33.24 -17.16 13.04
N VAL A 163 -34.43 -17.31 13.62
CA VAL A 163 -35.31 -18.42 13.28
C VAL A 163 -36.02 -18.05 11.97
N PHE A 164 -35.66 -18.76 10.90
CA PHE A 164 -36.33 -18.67 9.60
C PHE A 164 -37.22 -19.90 9.40
N THR A 165 -38.41 -19.72 8.87
CA THR A 165 -39.34 -20.85 8.67
C THR A 165 -39.03 -21.55 7.35
N CYS A 166 -38.87 -22.88 7.40
CA CYS A 166 -38.77 -23.71 6.21
C CYS A 166 -40.00 -23.51 5.33
N MET A 167 -39.77 -23.17 4.07
CA MET A 167 -40.84 -22.86 3.10
C MET A 167 -41.63 -24.10 2.67
N THR A 168 -41.11 -25.30 2.93
CA THR A 168 -41.78 -26.55 2.56
C THR A 168 -42.54 -27.20 3.71
N CYS A 169 -41.90 -27.38 4.88
CA CYS A 169 -42.52 -28.08 6.02
C CYS A 169 -42.89 -27.20 7.21
N GLY A 170 -42.55 -25.90 7.18
CA GLY A 170 -42.85 -24.97 8.27
C GLY A 170 -41.95 -25.09 9.50
N ALA A 171 -40.95 -25.98 9.51
CA ALA A 171 -40.04 -26.12 10.63
C ALA A 171 -39.12 -24.88 10.79
N GLY A 172 -38.78 -24.54 12.03
CA GLY A 172 -37.82 -23.48 12.32
C GLY A 172 -36.40 -23.89 11.91
N LEU A 173 -35.72 -23.02 11.16
CA LEU A 173 -34.34 -23.14 10.74
C LEU A 173 -33.53 -22.08 11.48
N ASN A 174 -32.54 -22.53 12.25
CA ASN A 174 -31.66 -21.66 13.00
C ASN A 174 -30.57 -21.12 12.07
N LEU A 175 -30.54 -19.81 11.85
CA LEU A 175 -29.57 -19.13 10.99
C LEU A 175 -28.59 -18.31 11.83
N ASN A 176 -27.35 -18.28 11.37
CA ASN A 176 -26.25 -17.50 11.93
C ASN A 176 -25.38 -16.92 10.80
N ALA A 177 -24.34 -16.15 11.13
CA ALA A 177 -23.46 -15.57 10.12
C ALA A 177 -22.46 -16.57 9.48
N ASP A 178 -22.57 -17.88 9.74
CA ASP A 178 -21.92 -18.95 8.94
C ASP A 178 -22.93 -19.67 8.03
N THR A 179 -24.22 -19.31 8.11
CA THR A 179 -25.28 -19.99 7.38
C THR A 179 -25.24 -19.59 5.92
N ASN A 180 -25.14 -20.58 5.03
CA ASN A 180 -25.17 -20.38 3.58
C ASN A 180 -26.54 -19.91 3.09
N ARG A 181 -26.58 -19.25 1.93
CA ARG A 181 -27.83 -18.70 1.37
C ARG A 181 -28.83 -19.77 0.98
N ASN A 182 -28.34 -20.97 0.70
CA ASN A 182 -29.17 -22.15 0.59
C ASN A 182 -28.87 -23.06 1.78
N ILE A 183 -29.90 -23.38 2.57
CA ILE A 183 -29.80 -24.23 3.75
C ILE A 183 -30.76 -25.41 3.61
N LYS A 184 -30.26 -26.61 3.89
CA LYS A 184 -31.07 -27.82 3.91
C LYS A 184 -31.85 -27.90 5.21
N CYS A 185 -33.16 -28.12 5.12
CA CYS A 185 -34.00 -28.29 6.30
C CYS A 185 -33.67 -29.61 7.00
N THR A 186 -33.29 -29.57 8.26
CA THR A 186 -32.99 -30.79 9.05
C THR A 186 -34.20 -31.68 9.30
N TYR A 187 -35.41 -31.19 9.06
CA TYR A 187 -36.67 -31.92 9.30
C TYR A 187 -37.24 -32.59 8.06
N CYS A 188 -37.25 -31.91 6.91
CA CYS A 188 -37.83 -32.44 5.67
C CYS A 188 -36.81 -32.62 4.53
N ASP A 189 -35.55 -32.32 4.80
CA ASP A 189 -34.42 -32.45 3.87
C ASP A 189 -34.52 -31.60 2.59
N ASN A 190 -35.51 -30.71 2.49
CA ASN A 190 -35.62 -29.76 1.38
C ASN A 190 -34.68 -28.57 1.53
N ASP A 191 -34.18 -28.09 0.40
CA ASP A 191 -33.38 -26.87 0.30
C ASP A 191 -34.26 -25.63 0.49
N ASN A 192 -33.77 -24.68 1.29
CA ASN A 192 -34.44 -23.42 1.58
C ASN A 192 -33.51 -22.27 1.20
N TYR A 193 -33.96 -21.44 0.25
CA TYR A 193 -33.25 -20.25 -0.16
C TYR A 193 -33.60 -19.06 0.73
N LEU A 194 -32.60 -18.46 1.35
CA LEU A 194 -32.76 -17.31 2.25
C LEU A 194 -33.04 -16.02 1.45
N PRO A 195 -34.11 -15.27 1.79
CA PRO A 195 -34.40 -13.95 1.20
C PRO A 195 -33.30 -12.92 1.48
N ASP A 196 -33.15 -11.92 0.59
CA ASP A 196 -32.12 -10.87 0.71
C ASP A 196 -32.15 -10.12 2.04
N SER A 197 -33.33 -9.85 2.59
CA SER A 197 -33.50 -9.14 3.86
C SER A 197 -32.92 -9.88 5.07
N ILE A 198 -32.93 -11.22 5.03
CA ILE A 198 -32.31 -12.07 6.06
C ILE A 198 -30.83 -12.24 5.73
N TRP A 199 -30.49 -12.42 4.45
CA TRP A 199 -29.12 -12.58 3.98
C TRP A 199 -28.22 -11.40 4.36
N ILE A 200 -28.68 -10.17 4.07
CA ILE A 200 -27.95 -8.92 4.36
C ILE A 200 -27.82 -8.69 5.87
N LYS A 201 -28.78 -9.14 6.68
CA LYS A 201 -28.65 -9.07 8.14
C LYS A 201 -27.58 -10.01 8.68
N LEU A 202 -27.46 -11.20 8.09
CA LEU A 202 -26.43 -12.18 8.45
C LEU A 202 -25.06 -11.83 7.85
N HIS A 203 -25.05 -11.12 6.71
CA HIS A 203 -23.87 -10.79 5.90
C HIS A 203 -23.97 -9.35 5.35
N PRO A 204 -23.89 -8.31 6.20
CA PRO A 204 -24.01 -6.93 5.74
C PRO A 204 -22.92 -6.60 4.72
N ASP A 205 -23.27 -5.85 3.67
CA ASP A 205 -22.34 -5.38 2.65
C ASP A 205 -21.25 -4.56 3.33
N LYS A 206 -20.09 -5.19 3.56
CA LYS A 206 -18.89 -4.49 3.99
C LYS A 206 -18.39 -3.72 2.77
N ASP A 207 -18.23 -2.41 2.90
CA ASP A 207 -17.25 -1.70 2.08
C ASP A 207 -15.97 -2.55 2.05
N VAL A 208 -15.36 -2.70 0.88
CA VAL A 208 -14.23 -3.63 0.68
C VAL A 208 -13.11 -3.23 1.62
N GLN A 209 -13.02 -3.93 2.74
CA GLN A 209 -11.99 -3.67 3.73
C GLN A 209 -10.63 -4.00 3.11
N PRO A 210 -9.62 -3.16 3.33
CA PRO A 210 -8.30 -3.46 2.82
C PRO A 210 -7.74 -4.67 3.55
N PHE A 211 -7.07 -5.55 2.82
CA PHE A 211 -6.09 -6.45 3.42
C PHE A 211 -4.68 -5.96 3.12
N PHE A 212 -3.77 -6.22 4.07
CA PHE A 212 -2.40 -5.73 4.02
C PHE A 212 -1.45 -6.90 3.84
N LEU A 213 -0.71 -6.94 2.74
CA LEU A 213 0.41 -7.87 2.55
C LEU A 213 1.70 -7.20 3.03
N ILE A 214 2.36 -7.82 4.00
CA ILE A 214 3.66 -7.39 4.52
C ILE A 214 4.75 -8.21 3.84
N THR A 215 5.76 -7.53 3.31
CA THR A 215 6.95 -8.14 2.69
C THR A 215 8.22 -7.67 3.37
N ASP A 216 9.20 -8.57 3.51
CA ASP A 216 10.53 -8.24 4.01
C ASP A 216 11.51 -8.09 2.84
N ILE A 217 11.76 -6.83 2.47
CA ILE A 217 12.58 -6.48 1.33
C ILE A 217 13.88 -5.82 1.77
N SER A 218 14.93 -6.04 0.98
CA SER A 218 16.23 -5.39 1.14
C SER A 218 16.32 -4.10 0.32
N ASP A 219 17.34 -3.29 0.61
CA ASP A 219 17.68 -2.10 -0.17
C ASP A 219 17.88 -2.46 -1.65
N ASP A 220 18.51 -3.61 -1.93
CA ASP A 220 18.81 -4.05 -3.29
C ASP A 220 17.53 -4.47 -4.03
N ASP A 221 16.58 -5.12 -3.35
CA ASP A 221 15.26 -5.42 -3.93
C ASP A 221 14.54 -4.12 -4.38
N ILE A 222 14.65 -3.04 -3.59
CA ILE A 222 14.07 -1.73 -3.93
C ILE A 222 14.77 -1.13 -5.15
N LYS A 223 16.10 -1.09 -5.15
CA LYS A 223 16.89 -0.52 -6.26
C LYS A 223 16.61 -1.25 -7.56
N GLU A 224 16.68 -2.59 -7.56
CA GLU A 224 16.38 -3.40 -8.75
C GLU A 224 14.97 -3.16 -9.26
N SER A 225 14.01 -2.99 -8.34
CA SER A 225 12.64 -2.67 -8.71
C SER A 225 12.56 -1.30 -9.38
N VAL A 226 13.10 -0.23 -8.78
CA VAL A 226 13.09 1.11 -9.39
C VAL A 226 13.73 1.10 -10.77
N GLU A 227 14.87 0.43 -10.93
CA GLU A 227 15.53 0.28 -12.22
C GLU A 227 14.67 -0.46 -13.25
N TYR A 228 14.00 -1.55 -12.85
CA TYR A 228 13.06 -2.26 -13.70
C TYR A 228 11.93 -1.34 -14.17
N PHE A 229 11.33 -0.55 -13.27
CA PHE A 229 10.24 0.38 -13.61
C PHE A 229 10.63 1.41 -14.65
N GLN A 230 11.86 1.87 -14.62
CA GLN A 230 12.35 2.89 -15.53
C GLN A 230 12.71 2.33 -16.91
N LYS A 231 13.05 1.04 -17.00
CA LYS A 231 13.41 0.35 -18.25
C LYS A 231 12.20 -0.21 -19.01
N VAL A 232 11.05 -0.41 -18.34
CA VAL A 232 9.87 -1.02 -18.96
C VAL A 232 8.99 0.03 -19.66
N THR A 233 9.08 0.05 -20.99
CA THR A 233 8.30 0.92 -21.90
C THR A 233 6.77 0.81 -21.73
N ALA A 234 6.27 -0.29 -21.18
CA ALA A 234 4.83 -0.57 -21.05
C ALA A 234 4.11 0.35 -20.05
N LEU A 235 4.82 1.21 -19.32
CA LEU A 235 4.25 2.06 -18.28
C LEU A 235 4.12 3.54 -18.70
N ARG A 236 3.47 3.82 -19.84
CA ARG A 236 2.87 5.15 -20.07
C ARG A 236 1.94 5.59 -18.91
N VAL A 237 1.54 4.64 -18.08
CA VAL A 237 0.74 4.79 -16.86
C VAL A 237 1.57 5.24 -15.62
N TYR A 238 2.91 5.21 -15.69
CA TYR A 238 3.79 5.49 -14.55
C TYR A 238 3.65 6.93 -14.04
N GLU A 239 3.66 7.94 -14.91
CA GLU A 239 3.55 9.35 -14.48
C GLU A 239 2.24 9.56 -13.68
N LYS A 240 1.13 8.97 -14.13
CA LYS A 240 -0.14 9.03 -13.42
C LYS A 240 -0.09 8.31 -12.06
N HIS A 241 0.47 7.10 -12.01
CA HIS A 241 0.60 6.36 -10.75
C HIS A 241 1.53 7.06 -9.77
N PHE A 242 2.62 7.63 -10.26
CA PHE A 242 3.54 8.42 -9.46
C PHE A 242 2.86 9.69 -8.92
N ASN A 243 2.14 10.43 -9.76
CA ASN A 243 1.45 11.63 -9.32
C ASN A 243 0.39 11.31 -8.25
N ASN A 244 -0.41 10.25 -8.47
CA ASN A 244 -1.33 9.74 -7.45
C ASN A 244 -0.59 9.37 -6.15
N PHE A 245 0.61 8.79 -6.26
CA PHE A 245 1.42 8.42 -5.11
C PHE A 245 1.85 9.64 -4.33
N THR A 246 2.42 10.63 -5.00
CA THR A 246 2.88 11.85 -4.35
C THR A 246 1.71 12.60 -3.74
N ASP A 247 0.57 12.69 -4.43
CA ASP A 247 -0.61 13.38 -3.93
C ASP A 247 -1.11 12.71 -2.64
N SER A 248 -1.13 11.37 -2.59
CA SER A 248 -1.48 10.62 -1.39
C SER A 248 -0.42 10.73 -0.29
N LEU A 249 0.87 10.70 -0.65
CA LEU A 249 1.99 10.81 0.29
C LEU A 249 1.87 12.13 1.06
N PHE A 250 1.68 13.25 0.35
CA PHE A 250 1.63 14.58 0.94
C PHE A 250 0.36 14.89 1.75
N GLN A 251 -0.69 14.05 1.67
CA GLN A 251 -1.88 14.17 2.51
C GLN A 251 -1.67 13.61 3.93
N LYS A 252 -0.94 12.49 4.05
CA LYS A 252 -0.64 11.81 5.33
C LYS A 252 0.71 11.10 5.24
N VAL A 253 1.80 11.82 5.54
CA VAL A 253 3.15 11.25 5.48
C VAL A 253 3.43 10.40 6.71
N VAL A 254 3.78 9.14 6.49
CA VAL A 254 4.47 8.29 7.48
C VAL A 254 5.72 7.73 6.81
N MET A 255 6.88 8.19 7.25
CA MET A 255 8.18 7.84 6.64
C MET A 255 8.67 6.48 7.12
N THR A 256 8.35 5.42 6.38
CA THR A 256 8.95 4.08 6.59
C THR A 256 10.38 4.03 6.02
N ASP A 257 11.23 3.12 6.51
CA ASP A 257 12.61 3.01 6.03
C ASP A 257 12.68 2.64 4.55
N ALA A 258 11.79 1.75 4.13
CA ALA A 258 11.71 1.35 2.74
C ALA A 258 11.21 2.49 1.82
N LEU A 259 10.34 3.39 2.32
CA LEU A 259 9.98 4.63 1.61
C LEU A 259 11.16 5.62 1.54
N LYS A 260 11.94 5.76 2.62
CA LYS A 260 13.15 6.62 2.63
C LYS A 260 14.14 6.17 1.57
N ILE A 261 14.48 4.88 1.52
CA ILE A 261 15.42 4.33 0.53
C ILE A 261 14.92 4.55 -0.88
N TRP A 262 13.62 4.34 -1.09
CA TRP A 262 13.03 4.57 -2.40
C TRP A 262 13.10 6.04 -2.81
N LEU A 263 12.72 6.98 -1.93
CA LEU A 263 12.76 8.42 -2.23
C LEU A 263 14.19 8.89 -2.47
N ASP A 264 15.14 8.45 -1.65
CA ASP A 264 16.56 8.75 -1.82
C ASP A 264 17.03 8.30 -3.22
N TYR A 265 16.77 7.04 -3.57
CA TYR A 265 17.16 6.50 -4.87
C TYR A 265 16.45 7.22 -6.04
N PHE A 266 15.16 7.52 -5.89
CA PHE A 266 14.36 8.22 -6.89
C PHE A 266 14.83 9.67 -7.12
N LEU A 267 15.17 10.40 -6.07
CA LEU A 267 15.56 11.81 -6.15
C LEU A 267 17.02 11.99 -6.56
N ASN A 268 17.91 11.06 -6.21
CA ASN A 268 19.36 11.28 -6.34
C ASN A 268 20.03 10.70 -7.58
N ASN A 269 19.45 9.67 -8.20
CA ASN A 269 20.11 9.01 -9.32
C ASN A 269 19.89 9.74 -10.66
N THR A 270 20.96 10.07 -11.37
CA THR A 270 20.88 10.45 -12.78
C THR A 270 20.82 9.17 -13.60
N PHE A 271 19.63 8.75 -14.01
CA PHE A 271 19.42 7.56 -14.85
C PHE A 271 19.84 7.80 -16.32
N GLU A 272 20.96 8.50 -16.50
CA GLU A 272 21.59 8.68 -17.80
C GLU A 272 22.46 7.46 -18.04
N ASP A 273 22.28 6.85 -19.22
CA ASP A 273 23.00 5.69 -19.74
C ASP A 273 22.61 4.32 -19.17
N LYS A 274 21.48 3.77 -19.67
CA LYS A 274 21.41 2.41 -20.27
C LYS A 274 20.01 2.07 -20.77
N ILE A 275 19.90 2.09 -22.11
CA ILE A 275 19.02 1.30 -22.99
C ILE A 275 17.53 1.18 -22.56
N GLY A 276 16.69 1.93 -23.26
CA GLY A 276 15.23 1.75 -23.29
C GLY A 276 14.51 3.09 -23.17
N ALA A 277 14.32 3.79 -24.29
CA ALA A 277 13.54 5.01 -24.34
C ALA A 277 12.16 4.83 -23.68
N ASN A 278 11.74 5.78 -22.83
CA ASN A 278 10.46 6.51 -22.94
C ASN A 278 9.97 7.25 -21.67
N LEU A 279 10.63 7.15 -20.50
CA LEU A 279 10.21 7.93 -19.33
C LEU A 279 11.17 9.08 -19.03
N ASP A 280 10.68 10.31 -19.17
CA ASP A 280 11.35 11.52 -18.71
C ASP A 280 11.14 11.69 -17.20
N ILE A 281 12.11 11.24 -16.40
CA ILE A 281 12.07 11.28 -14.92
C ILE A 281 11.97 12.71 -14.38
N SER A 282 12.32 13.73 -15.18
CA SER A 282 12.24 15.13 -14.77
C SER A 282 10.80 15.56 -14.47
N LYS A 283 9.81 14.98 -15.17
CA LYS A 283 8.38 15.28 -14.96
C LYS A 283 7.86 14.78 -13.60
N PRO A 284 7.97 13.48 -13.26
CA PRO A 284 7.67 12.99 -11.91
C PRO A 284 8.39 13.77 -10.80
N ARG A 285 9.69 14.06 -10.96
CA ARG A 285 10.44 14.86 -9.97
C ARG A 285 9.88 16.26 -9.81
N LYS A 286 9.57 16.92 -10.93
CA LYS A 286 8.93 18.24 -10.91
C LYS A 286 7.60 18.20 -10.17
N HIS A 287 6.74 17.22 -10.45
CA HIS A 287 5.46 17.06 -9.74
C HIS A 287 5.68 16.81 -8.24
N PHE A 288 6.63 15.94 -7.88
CA PHE A 288 7.01 15.72 -6.48
C PHE A 288 7.40 17.02 -5.78
N TYR A 289 8.30 17.83 -6.35
CA TYR A 289 8.74 19.08 -5.75
C TYR A 289 7.60 20.12 -5.67
N GLN A 290 6.70 20.15 -6.64
CA GLN A 290 5.51 20.99 -6.59
C GLN A 290 4.63 20.62 -5.39
N GLN A 291 4.28 19.35 -5.23
CA GLN A 291 3.47 18.90 -4.09
C GLN A 291 4.20 19.10 -2.75
N PHE A 292 5.51 18.84 -2.71
CA PHE A 292 6.35 19.09 -1.53
C PHE A 292 6.27 20.56 -1.09
N SER A 293 6.37 21.50 -2.03
CA SER A 293 6.32 22.93 -1.73
C SER A 293 4.95 23.41 -1.25
N LEU A 294 3.85 22.84 -1.78
CA LEU A 294 2.49 23.19 -1.37
C LEU A 294 2.21 22.83 0.09
N GLY A 295 2.81 21.74 0.58
CA GLY A 295 2.60 21.23 1.93
C GLY A 295 3.77 21.48 2.89
N LEU A 296 4.76 22.30 2.51
CA LEU A 296 6.08 22.37 3.16
C LEU A 296 6.00 22.49 4.70
N ASP A 297 5.19 23.40 5.22
CA ASP A 297 5.10 23.69 6.65
C ASP A 297 4.61 22.49 7.47
N ASN A 298 3.81 21.61 6.86
CA ASN A 298 3.22 20.43 7.50
C ASN A 298 3.95 19.12 7.16
N GLN A 299 5.08 19.17 6.46
CA GLN A 299 5.82 17.96 6.10
C GLN A 299 6.60 17.37 7.28
N ASP A 300 6.68 16.04 7.29
CA ASP A 300 7.56 15.30 8.20
C ASP A 300 9.01 15.77 8.08
N ILE A 301 9.69 15.96 9.21
CA ILE A 301 11.07 16.46 9.26
C ILE A 301 12.01 15.53 8.48
N SER A 302 11.82 14.21 8.56
CA SER A 302 12.64 13.23 7.86
C SER A 302 12.50 13.37 6.34
N LEU A 303 11.29 13.68 5.85
CA LEU A 303 11.07 13.95 4.44
C LEU A 303 11.78 15.23 3.99
N LYS A 304 11.71 16.29 4.80
CA LYS A 304 12.40 17.55 4.52
C LYS A 304 13.93 17.39 4.50
N GLU A 305 14.50 16.65 5.45
CA GLU A 305 15.94 16.35 5.48
C GLU A 305 16.37 15.55 4.24
N LEU A 306 15.58 14.55 3.83
CA LEU A 306 15.84 13.76 2.65
C LEU A 306 15.81 14.61 1.37
N VAL A 307 14.83 15.51 1.24
CA VAL A 307 14.75 16.45 0.11
C VAL A 307 15.92 17.44 0.14
N ALA A 308 16.26 17.98 1.32
CA ALA A 308 17.38 18.90 1.50
C ALA A 308 18.73 18.28 1.12
N ALA A 309 18.91 16.98 1.36
CA ALA A 309 20.11 16.23 0.99
C ALA A 309 20.17 15.85 -0.50
N SER A 310 19.08 16.04 -1.25
CA SER A 310 18.99 15.50 -2.60
C SER A 310 19.88 16.23 -3.63
N SER A 311 20.57 15.48 -4.49
CA SER A 311 21.39 16.03 -5.57
C SER A 311 20.59 16.76 -6.65
N SER A 312 19.27 16.50 -6.76
CA SER A 312 18.38 17.08 -7.78
C SER A 312 17.45 18.17 -7.27
N VAL A 313 17.62 18.62 -6.02
CA VAL A 313 16.75 19.62 -5.42
C VAL A 313 16.78 20.95 -6.20
N PRO A 314 15.63 21.44 -6.72
CA PRO A 314 15.56 22.71 -7.44
C PRO A 314 15.91 23.93 -6.57
N GLU A 315 16.48 24.97 -7.16
CA GLU A 315 16.96 26.14 -6.41
C GLU A 315 15.87 26.87 -5.62
N ASP A 316 14.65 26.98 -6.14
CA ASP A 316 13.50 27.53 -5.42
C ASP A 316 13.17 26.72 -4.16
N ILE A 317 13.22 25.39 -4.24
CA ILE A 317 13.05 24.50 -3.08
C ILE A 317 14.21 24.64 -2.09
N GLN A 318 15.45 24.77 -2.58
CA GLN A 318 16.61 25.03 -1.71
C GLN A 318 16.44 26.33 -0.92
N LEU A 319 15.97 27.41 -1.55
CA LEU A 319 15.73 28.69 -0.90
C LEU A 319 14.62 28.62 0.17
N LEU A 320 13.61 27.78 -0.05
CA LEU A 320 12.58 27.50 0.96
C LEU A 320 13.18 26.73 2.14
N LEU A 321 13.91 25.64 1.88
CA LEU A 321 14.53 24.80 2.92
C LEU A 321 15.62 25.52 3.72
N ALA A 322 16.32 26.49 3.12
CA ALA A 322 17.30 27.32 3.80
C ALA A 322 16.67 28.20 4.89
N LYS A 323 15.36 28.39 4.87
CA LYS A 323 14.59 29.14 5.87
C LYS A 323 13.77 28.23 6.78
N ASP A 324 13.90 26.90 6.64
CA ASP A 324 13.13 25.96 7.44
C ASP A 324 13.45 26.14 8.93
N THR A 325 12.44 25.99 9.79
CA THR A 325 12.59 26.18 11.23
C THR A 325 13.47 25.11 11.87
N SER A 326 13.53 23.92 11.28
CA SER A 326 14.37 22.82 11.75
C SER A 326 15.83 23.02 11.37
N THR A 327 16.68 23.14 12.38
CA THR A 327 18.15 23.15 12.20
C THR A 327 18.65 21.88 11.49
N ALA A 328 17.99 20.74 11.70
CA ALA A 328 18.38 19.48 11.06
C ALA A 328 18.22 19.55 9.53
N VAL A 329 17.10 20.10 9.06
CA VAL A 329 16.83 20.35 7.63
C VAL A 329 17.85 21.33 7.04
N ARG A 330 18.10 22.46 7.70
CA ARG A 330 19.10 23.44 7.24
C ARG A 330 20.52 22.86 7.22
N THR A 331 20.86 21.99 8.18
CA THR A 331 22.14 21.29 8.22
C THR A 331 22.27 20.28 7.07
N ALA A 332 21.21 19.52 6.79
CA ALA A 332 21.16 18.60 5.65
C ALA A 332 21.38 19.35 4.33
N LEU A 333 20.71 20.50 4.16
CA LEU A 333 20.90 21.37 3.00
C LEU A 333 22.33 21.91 2.90
N ALA A 334 22.92 22.37 4.01
CA ALA A 334 24.31 22.85 4.04
C ALA A 334 25.33 21.74 3.69
N LYS A 335 24.98 20.47 3.96
CA LYS A 335 25.79 19.29 3.60
C LYS A 335 25.60 18.83 2.15
N ASN A 336 24.64 19.38 1.42
CA ASN A 336 24.37 18.98 0.05
C ASN A 336 25.38 19.64 -0.93
N PRO A 337 26.08 18.87 -1.79
CA PRO A 337 27.01 19.42 -2.78
C PRO A 337 26.36 20.14 -3.96
N SER A 338 25.05 19.93 -4.19
CA SER A 338 24.30 20.48 -5.33
C SER A 338 23.63 21.83 -5.05
N ILE A 339 23.81 22.42 -3.86
CA ILE A 339 23.16 23.68 -3.51
C ILE A 339 23.73 24.89 -4.26
N SER A 340 22.88 25.86 -4.56
CA SER A 340 23.24 27.07 -5.31
C SER A 340 24.12 28.00 -4.48
N LYS A 341 24.83 28.91 -5.18
CA LYS A 341 25.71 29.89 -4.50
C LYS A 341 24.93 30.83 -3.58
N ASP A 342 23.71 31.19 -3.98
CA ASP A 342 22.87 32.08 -3.19
C ASP A 342 22.41 31.39 -1.91
N VAL A 343 22.07 30.10 -2.00
CA VAL A 343 21.75 29.27 -0.84
C VAL A 343 22.96 29.11 0.08
N ILE A 344 24.17 28.86 -0.45
CA ILE A 344 25.40 28.82 0.35
C ILE A 344 25.62 30.13 1.13
N LYS A 345 25.38 31.28 0.48
CA LYS A 345 25.53 32.60 1.12
C LYS A 345 24.53 32.79 2.27
N ILE A 346 23.29 32.35 2.09
CA ILE A 346 22.25 32.37 3.13
C ILE A 346 22.70 31.50 4.31
N LEU A 347 23.06 30.24 4.07
CA LEU A 347 23.40 29.29 5.13
C LEU A 347 24.70 29.62 5.88
N ARG A 348 25.65 30.33 5.25
CA ARG A 348 26.85 30.84 5.96
C ARG A 348 26.54 31.93 6.99
N ALA A 349 25.43 32.63 6.81
CA ALA A 349 24.93 33.63 7.75
C ALA A 349 23.89 33.05 8.72
N ASP A 350 23.68 31.73 8.71
CA ASP A 350 22.75 31.07 9.62
C ASP A 350 23.17 31.30 11.08
N SER A 351 22.18 31.51 11.95
CA SER A 351 22.41 31.70 13.38
C SER A 351 22.92 30.43 14.07
N ASP A 352 22.66 29.27 13.49
CA ASP A 352 23.15 28.00 14.01
C ASP A 352 24.62 27.77 13.61
N PRO A 353 25.54 27.57 14.59
CA PRO A 353 26.96 27.36 14.32
C PRO A 353 27.26 26.11 13.48
N VAL A 354 26.44 25.05 13.57
CA VAL A 354 26.64 23.81 12.80
C VAL A 354 26.29 24.06 11.34
N VAL A 355 25.15 24.70 11.08
CA VAL A 355 24.70 25.02 9.72
C VAL A 355 25.73 25.91 9.01
N SER A 356 26.13 27.01 9.66
CA SER A 356 27.10 27.96 9.10
C SER A 356 28.48 27.34 8.88
N ALA A 357 28.94 26.46 9.77
CA ALA A 357 30.18 25.72 9.60
C ALA A 357 30.12 24.75 8.41
N GLU A 358 29.04 23.97 8.25
CA GLU A 358 28.88 23.07 7.10
C GLU A 358 28.79 23.85 5.78
N ALA A 359 28.05 24.96 5.74
CA ALA A 359 27.95 25.82 4.56
C ALA A 359 29.29 26.50 4.21
N SER A 360 30.13 26.79 5.21
CA SER A 360 31.46 27.36 5.01
C SER A 360 32.43 26.39 4.33
N LYS A 361 32.24 25.08 4.48
CA LYS A 361 33.01 24.05 3.76
C LYS A 361 32.70 24.01 2.26
N ARG A 362 31.54 24.54 1.83
CA ARG A 362 31.12 24.58 0.42
C ARG A 362 31.91 25.62 -0.35
N LYS A 363 32.42 25.28 -1.53
CA LYS A 363 33.17 26.22 -2.39
C LYS A 363 32.20 27.17 -3.09
N SER A 364 32.48 28.48 -3.07
CA SER A 364 31.66 29.52 -3.70
C SER A 364 31.93 29.74 -5.21
N GLY A 365 32.83 28.98 -5.85
CA GLY A 365 32.83 28.83 -7.32
C GLY A 365 34.15 28.59 -8.09
N LEU A 366 33.93 28.18 -9.35
CA LEU A 366 34.69 28.20 -10.61
C LEU A 366 35.87 27.23 -10.91
N PHE A 367 36.65 26.72 -9.96
CA PHE A 367 37.87 25.94 -10.33
C PHE A 367 37.70 24.42 -10.44
N GLY A 368 36.49 23.87 -10.30
CA GLY A 368 36.27 22.41 -10.35
C GLY A 368 36.25 21.78 -11.75
N LYS A 369 36.11 22.57 -12.82
CA LYS A 369 36.02 22.07 -14.22
C LYS A 369 37.30 22.22 -15.04
N LEU A 370 38.39 22.75 -14.47
CA LEU A 370 39.65 22.96 -15.20
C LEU A 370 40.75 21.93 -14.86
N PHE A 371 40.53 21.06 -13.87
CA PHE A 371 41.46 19.98 -13.48
C PHE A 371 40.73 18.74 -12.98
N GLY A 372 39.87 18.17 -13.83
CA GLY A 372 39.22 16.88 -13.62
C GLY A 372 39.28 16.07 -14.89
#